data_AF-Q06HR3-F1
#
_entry.id   AF-Q06HR3-F1
#
_cell.length_a   1.000
_cell.length_b   1.000
_cell.length_c   1.000
_cell.angle_alpha   90.00
_cell.angle_beta   90.00
_cell.angle_gamma   90.00
#
_symmetry.space_group_name_H-M   'P 1'
#
loop_
_entity.id
_entity.type
_entity.pdbx_description
1 polymer ?
#
loop_
_entity_poly.entity_id
_entity_poly.type
_entity_poly.pdbx_seq_one_letter_code
_entity_poly.pdbx_strand_id
1 'polypeptide(L)'
;VVFCIHNIAYQGRFPISDFSVLDLPENLKGSFDFIDGYNKPVKGRKINWMKAGILESDRVVTVSPYYAQELVSGEDKGVEFDNIIRKTGITGIVNGMDVQEWNPATDKYLDTKYDNTTVLDAKPLVKEALQAEVGLPVDRNIPVIGFIGRLEE
;
A
#
# COMPACT_ATOMS: atom_id res chain seq x y z
N VAL A 1 -0.67 10.69 -18.11
CA VAL A 1 -1.26 10.13 -16.89
C VAL A 1 -0.38 9.01 -16.35
N VAL A 2 -0.05 9.04 -15.06
CA VAL A 2 0.66 7.95 -14.37
C VAL A 2 -0.30 7.36 -13.33
N PHE A 3 -0.46 6.04 -13.32
CA PHE A 3 -1.33 5.34 -12.37
C PHE A 3 -0.48 4.57 -11.35
N CYS A 4 -0.70 4.84 -10.05
CA CYS A 4 0.05 4.20 -8.97
C CYS A 4 -0.78 3.14 -8.25
N ILE A 5 -0.30 1.90 -8.23
CA ILE A 5 -0.92 0.79 -7.51
C ILE A 5 -0.28 0.69 -6.12
N HIS A 6 -1.06 0.98 -5.07
CA HIS A 6 -0.64 0.80 -3.68
C HIS A 6 -1.03 -0.56 -3.11
N ASN A 7 -2.12 -1.15 -3.59
CA ASN A 7 -2.58 -2.46 -3.18
C ASN A 7 -3.43 -3.10 -4.30
N ILE A 8 -2.93 -4.17 -4.89
CA ILE A 8 -3.56 -4.88 -6.01
C ILE A 8 -4.85 -5.62 -5.62
N ALA A 9 -5.10 -5.90 -4.34
CA ALA A 9 -6.29 -6.61 -3.91
C ALA A 9 -7.55 -5.73 -3.96
N TYR A 10 -7.38 -4.41 -3.79
CA TYR A 10 -8.46 -3.42 -3.78
C TYR A 10 -8.66 -2.79 -5.17
N GLN A 11 -9.24 -3.57 -6.08
CA GLN A 11 -9.28 -3.25 -7.51
C GLN A 11 -10.45 -2.37 -7.97
N GLY A 12 -11.48 -2.21 -7.13
CA GLY A 12 -12.75 -1.59 -7.53
C GLY A 12 -13.53 -2.47 -8.51
N ARG A 13 -14.03 -3.61 -8.02
CA ARG A 13 -14.82 -4.59 -8.78
C ARG A 13 -16.31 -4.28 -8.64
N PHE A 14 -17.01 -4.03 -9.75
CA PHE A 14 -18.45 -3.68 -9.75
C PHE A 14 -19.25 -4.45 -10.81
N PRO A 15 -20.59 -4.57 -10.67
CA PRO A 15 -21.46 -5.09 -11.71
C PRO A 15 -21.30 -4.37 -13.05
N ILE A 16 -21.48 -5.10 -14.17
CA ILE A 16 -21.37 -4.50 -15.51
C ILE A 16 -22.43 -3.41 -15.80
N SER A 17 -23.58 -3.49 -15.13
CA SER A 17 -24.65 -2.49 -15.20
C SER A 17 -24.18 -1.10 -14.78
N ASP A 18 -23.20 -1.04 -13.86
CA ASP A 18 -22.73 0.19 -13.25
C ASP A 18 -21.89 1.02 -14.23
N PHE A 19 -21.47 0.46 -15.37
CA PHE A 19 -20.77 1.25 -16.39
C PHE A 19 -21.64 2.42 -16.88
N SER A 20 -22.95 2.22 -16.99
CA SER A 20 -23.88 3.23 -17.48
C SER A 20 -23.97 4.47 -16.58
N VAL A 21 -23.68 4.33 -15.28
CA VAL A 21 -23.71 5.46 -14.33
C VAL A 21 -22.40 6.22 -14.26
N LEU A 22 -21.34 5.75 -14.93
CA LEU A 22 -20.05 6.44 -14.99
C LEU A 22 -20.07 7.64 -15.96
N ASP A 23 -21.09 7.74 -16.81
CA ASP A 23 -21.21 8.74 -17.88
C ASP A 23 -19.98 8.81 -18.79
N LEU A 24 -19.39 7.63 -19.05
CA LEU A 24 -18.21 7.48 -19.90
C LEU A 24 -18.58 7.02 -21.31
N PRO A 25 -17.79 7.41 -22.33
CA PRO A 25 -17.96 6.89 -23.69
C PRO A 25 -17.95 5.35 -23.75
N GLU A 26 -18.91 4.77 -24.49
CA GLU A 26 -19.08 3.31 -24.57
C GLU A 26 -17.84 2.58 -25.12
N ASN A 27 -17.01 3.27 -25.92
CA ASN A 27 -15.76 2.70 -26.44
C ASN A 27 -14.73 2.40 -25.34
N LEU A 28 -14.84 3.02 -24.15
CA LEU A 28 -13.95 2.74 -23.01
C LEU A 28 -14.35 1.49 -22.23
N LYS A 29 -15.56 0.95 -22.44
CA LYS A 29 -16.08 -0.18 -21.68
C LYS A 29 -15.20 -1.43 -21.73
N GLY A 30 -14.51 -1.67 -22.85
CA GLY A 30 -13.56 -2.77 -22.99
C GLY A 30 -12.40 -2.72 -22.00
N SER A 31 -11.98 -1.51 -21.63
CA SER A 31 -10.89 -1.28 -20.67
C SER A 31 -11.30 -1.67 -19.25
N PHE A 32 -12.57 -1.52 -18.92
CA PHE A 32 -13.14 -1.94 -17.64
C PHE A 32 -13.49 -3.43 -17.58
N ASP A 33 -13.70 -4.09 -18.72
CA ASP A 33 -14.23 -5.46 -18.79
C ASP A 33 -13.34 -6.49 -18.07
N PHE A 34 -13.85 -7.13 -17.04
CA PHE A 34 -13.07 -7.98 -16.15
C PHE A 34 -13.82 -9.26 -15.81
N ILE A 35 -13.10 -10.38 -15.76
CA ILE A 35 -13.64 -11.65 -15.28
C ILE A 35 -13.05 -11.91 -13.89
N ASP A 36 -13.91 -11.97 -12.88
CA ASP A 36 -13.48 -12.28 -11.52
C ASP A 36 -13.13 -13.77 -11.41
N GLY A 37 -11.86 -14.06 -11.07
CA GLY A 37 -11.31 -15.41 -11.00
C GLY A 37 -11.52 -16.09 -9.64
N TYR A 38 -11.93 -15.34 -8.61
CA TYR A 38 -12.07 -15.91 -7.26
C TYR A 38 -13.32 -16.79 -7.11
N ASN A 39 -13.19 -17.82 -6.26
CA ASN A 39 -14.32 -18.55 -5.66
C ASN A 39 -15.06 -17.70 -4.60
N LYS A 40 -15.38 -16.44 -4.93
CA LYS A 40 -16.21 -15.55 -4.10
C LYS A 40 -17.68 -15.68 -4.52
N PRO A 41 -18.65 -15.28 -3.68
CA PRO A 41 -20.07 -15.54 -3.90
C PRO A 41 -20.65 -14.99 -5.21
N VAL A 42 -19.96 -14.05 -5.88
CA VAL A 42 -20.35 -13.51 -7.19
C VAL A 42 -19.24 -13.75 -8.20
N LYS A 43 -19.30 -14.90 -8.88
CA LYS A 43 -18.51 -15.22 -10.08
C LYS A 43 -19.11 -14.51 -11.30
N GLY A 44 -18.26 -14.06 -12.21
CA GLY A 44 -18.70 -13.61 -13.53
C GLY A 44 -18.07 -12.31 -14.01
N ARG A 45 -18.65 -11.79 -15.10
CA ARG A 45 -18.21 -10.58 -15.79
C ARG A 45 -18.56 -9.32 -14.98
N LYS A 46 -17.58 -8.45 -14.78
CA LYS A 46 -17.63 -7.24 -13.96
C LYS A 46 -16.97 -6.08 -14.72
N ILE A 47 -17.14 -4.87 -14.22
CA ILE A 47 -16.21 -3.78 -14.49
C ILE A 47 -15.15 -3.72 -13.38
N ASN A 48 -13.94 -3.34 -13.76
CA ASN A 48 -12.82 -3.19 -12.84
C ASN A 48 -12.09 -1.88 -13.12
N TRP A 49 -12.07 -0.99 -12.12
CA TRP A 49 -11.54 0.35 -12.26
C TRP A 49 -10.01 0.36 -12.37
N MET A 50 -9.35 -0.51 -11.60
CA MET A 50 -7.91 -0.67 -11.68
C MET A 50 -7.48 -1.19 -13.05
N LYS A 51 -8.23 -2.12 -13.66
CA LYS A 51 -7.96 -2.59 -15.03
C LYS A 51 -7.97 -1.43 -16.03
N ALA A 52 -9.00 -0.59 -15.96
CA ALA A 52 -9.09 0.60 -16.80
C ALA A 52 -7.92 1.55 -16.54
N GLY A 53 -7.56 1.81 -15.27
CA GLY A 53 -6.40 2.63 -14.91
C GLY A 53 -5.07 2.10 -15.46
N ILE A 54 -4.88 0.78 -15.46
CA ILE A 54 -3.69 0.12 -16.04
C ILE A 54 -3.65 0.29 -17.57
N LEU A 55 -4.78 0.10 -18.25
CA LEU A 55 -4.86 0.14 -19.71
C LEU A 55 -4.83 1.56 -20.30
N GLU A 56 -5.43 2.52 -19.60
CA GLU A 56 -5.62 3.89 -20.10
C GLU A 56 -4.56 4.88 -19.61
N SER A 57 -3.60 4.45 -18.78
CA SER A 57 -2.49 5.29 -18.32
C SER A 57 -1.25 5.14 -19.21
N ASP A 58 -0.45 6.21 -19.31
CA ASP A 58 0.81 6.18 -20.06
C ASP A 58 1.89 5.35 -19.34
N ARG A 59 1.81 5.29 -18.00
CA ARG A 59 2.71 4.54 -17.13
C ARG A 59 2.00 4.01 -15.89
N VAL A 60 2.31 2.78 -15.54
CA VAL A 60 1.93 2.16 -14.28
C VAL A 60 3.14 2.10 -13.35
N VAL A 61 2.94 2.57 -12.12
CA VAL A 61 3.95 2.51 -11.06
C VAL A 61 3.40 1.83 -9.81
N THR A 62 4.28 1.37 -8.94
CA THR A 62 3.91 0.82 -7.64
C THR A 62 4.97 1.14 -6.58
N VAL A 63 4.70 0.79 -5.34
CA VAL A 63 5.39 1.31 -4.14
C VAL A 63 6.74 0.66 -3.82
N SER A 64 7.19 -0.32 -4.60
CA SER A 64 8.58 -0.82 -4.55
C SER A 64 8.95 -1.65 -5.77
N PRO A 65 10.26 -1.75 -6.12
CA PRO A 65 10.74 -2.65 -7.17
C PRO A 65 10.41 -4.12 -6.90
N TYR A 66 10.44 -4.54 -5.63
CA TYR A 66 10.10 -5.92 -5.28
C TYR A 66 8.61 -6.19 -5.47
N TYR A 67 7.74 -5.28 -5.02
CA TYR A 67 6.30 -5.43 -5.22
C TYR A 67 5.94 -5.44 -6.72
N ALA A 68 6.61 -4.63 -7.54
CA ALA A 68 6.46 -4.70 -9.01
C ALA A 68 6.76 -6.11 -9.56
N GLN A 69 7.78 -6.80 -9.04
CA GLN A 69 8.10 -8.19 -9.42
C GLN A 69 7.04 -9.18 -8.93
N GLU A 70 6.53 -9.00 -7.71
CA GLU A 70 5.46 -9.83 -7.15
C GLU A 70 4.17 -9.73 -7.96
N LEU A 71 3.78 -8.53 -8.38
CA LEU A 71 2.58 -8.32 -9.19
C LEU A 71 2.62 -9.04 -10.53
N VAL A 72 3.82 -9.32 -11.06
CA VAL A 72 4.02 -10.04 -12.31
C VAL A 72 4.46 -11.49 -12.12
N SER A 73 4.54 -12.01 -10.89
CA SER A 73 5.08 -13.36 -10.63
C SER A 73 4.07 -14.50 -10.82
N GLY A 74 2.77 -14.19 -10.89
CA GLY A 74 1.72 -15.19 -11.10
C GLY A 74 0.40 -14.82 -10.44
N GLU A 75 -0.61 -15.67 -10.59
CA GLU A 75 -2.00 -15.42 -10.18
C GLU A 75 -2.14 -15.16 -8.67
N ASP A 76 -1.39 -15.88 -7.83
CA ASP A 76 -1.43 -15.76 -6.36
C ASP A 76 -1.09 -14.35 -5.85
N LYS A 77 -0.26 -13.61 -6.58
CA LYS A 77 0.22 -12.27 -6.18
C LYS A 77 -0.30 -11.15 -7.09
N GLY A 78 -0.55 -11.45 -8.36
CA GLY A 78 -1.04 -10.48 -9.34
C GLY A 78 -2.55 -10.29 -9.34
N VAL A 79 -3.32 -11.17 -8.69
CA VAL A 79 -4.77 -11.00 -8.48
C VAL A 79 -5.49 -10.72 -9.83
N GLU A 80 -5.47 -11.69 -10.74
CA GLU A 80 -5.96 -11.60 -12.13
C GLU A 80 -5.24 -10.60 -13.06
N PHE A 81 -4.32 -9.78 -12.53
CA PHE A 81 -3.62 -8.74 -13.30
C PHE A 81 -2.17 -9.04 -13.64
N ASP A 82 -1.65 -10.20 -13.27
CA ASP A 82 -0.27 -10.59 -13.60
C ASP A 82 0.01 -10.49 -15.11
N ASN A 83 -0.90 -10.99 -15.94
CA ASN A 83 -0.77 -10.95 -17.40
C ASN A 83 -0.88 -9.53 -17.98
N ILE A 84 -1.84 -8.72 -17.50
CA ILE A 84 -2.05 -7.37 -18.03
C ILE A 84 -0.88 -6.47 -17.66
N ILE A 85 -0.40 -6.59 -16.41
CA ILE A 85 0.74 -5.82 -15.90
C ILE A 85 2.03 -6.23 -16.62
N ARG A 86 2.24 -7.53 -16.90
CA ARG A 86 3.37 -7.98 -17.74
C ARG A 86 3.34 -7.34 -19.13
N LYS A 87 2.15 -7.18 -19.72
CA LYS A 87 1.98 -6.62 -21.06
C LYS A 87 2.18 -5.10 -21.08
N THR A 88 1.65 -4.37 -20.11
CA THR A 88 1.75 -2.90 -20.04
C THR A 88 3.07 -2.42 -19.42
N GLY A 89 3.73 -3.29 -18.66
CA GLY A 89 4.88 -2.94 -17.85
C GLY A 89 4.48 -2.21 -16.56
N ILE A 90 5.34 -2.32 -15.54
CA ILE A 90 5.19 -1.64 -14.26
C ILE A 90 6.55 -1.26 -13.69
N THR A 91 6.64 -0.06 -13.10
CA THR A 91 7.86 0.41 -12.45
C THR A 91 7.66 0.52 -10.95
N GLY A 92 8.51 -0.12 -10.16
CA GLY A 92 8.51 0.05 -8.72
C GLY A 92 9.30 1.28 -8.30
N ILE A 93 8.65 2.20 -7.58
CA ILE A 93 9.24 3.38 -6.97
C ILE A 93 9.06 3.23 -5.46
N VAL A 94 10.16 3.15 -4.72
CA VAL A 94 10.14 2.96 -3.27
C VAL A 94 9.45 4.15 -2.60
N ASN A 95 8.48 3.89 -1.72
CA ASN A 95 7.88 4.94 -0.90
C ASN A 95 8.96 5.64 -0.06
N GLY A 96 8.90 6.97 -0.02
CA GLY A 96 9.72 7.79 0.86
C GLY A 96 9.01 8.13 2.17
N MET A 97 9.79 8.70 3.10
CA MET A 97 9.28 9.40 4.27
C MET A 97 9.90 10.80 4.32
N ASP A 98 9.19 11.77 4.90
CA ASP A 98 9.75 13.11 5.11
C ASP A 98 10.76 13.08 6.26
N VAL A 99 12.05 13.19 5.92
CA VAL A 99 13.14 13.13 6.89
C VAL A 99 13.28 14.39 7.74
N GLN A 100 12.58 15.47 7.43
CA GLN A 100 12.52 16.67 8.28
C GLN A 100 11.44 16.51 9.35
N GLU A 101 10.28 15.96 8.96
CA GLU A 101 9.21 15.65 9.88
C GLU A 101 9.59 14.50 10.82
N TRP A 102 10.16 13.42 10.27
CA TRP A 102 10.53 12.21 11.00
C TRP A 102 11.99 12.22 11.44
N ASN A 103 12.40 13.28 12.13
CA ASN A 103 13.77 13.45 12.63
C ASN A 103 13.81 13.46 14.16
N PRO A 104 14.36 12.40 14.81
CA PRO A 104 14.45 12.33 16.27
C PRO A 104 15.27 13.45 16.92
N ALA A 105 16.13 14.13 16.17
CA ALA A 105 16.92 15.25 16.67
C ALA A 105 16.09 16.54 16.81
N THR A 106 14.97 16.65 16.10
CA THR A 106 14.10 17.83 16.08
C THR A 106 12.65 17.52 16.40
N ASP A 107 12.30 16.25 16.60
CA ASP A 107 10.94 15.79 16.88
C ASP A 107 10.39 16.48 18.14
N LYS A 108 9.22 17.10 18.00
CA LYS A 108 8.53 17.82 19.07
C LYS A 108 7.78 16.89 20.03
N TYR A 109 7.54 15.65 19.63
CA TYR A 109 6.88 14.63 20.44
C TYR A 109 7.87 13.83 21.28
N LEU A 110 9.18 14.03 21.09
CA LEU A 110 10.22 13.44 21.93
C LEU A 110 10.72 14.46 22.95
N ASP A 111 10.50 14.17 24.23
CA ASP A 111 11.11 14.94 25.32
C ASP A 111 12.63 14.82 25.28
N THR A 112 13.14 13.63 24.97
CA THR A 112 14.56 13.36 24.76
C THR A 112 14.86 13.19 23.28
N LYS A 113 15.37 14.25 22.66
CA LYS A 113 15.84 14.24 21.27
C LYS A 113 17.17 13.50 21.16
N TYR A 114 17.40 12.88 20.01
CA TYR A 114 18.63 12.14 19.77
C TYR A 114 19.02 12.09 18.30
N ASP A 115 20.28 11.76 18.06
CA ASP A 115 20.85 11.52 16.74
C ASP A 115 21.65 10.20 16.72
N ASN A 116 22.37 9.94 15.62
CA ASN A 116 23.16 8.72 15.45
C ASN A 116 24.31 8.59 16.47
N THR A 117 24.74 9.67 17.12
CA THR A 117 25.82 9.66 18.11
C THR A 117 25.30 9.49 19.54
N THR A 118 24.08 9.95 19.81
CA THR A 118 23.46 9.95 21.16
C THR A 118 22.40 8.88 21.37
N VAL A 119 22.06 8.12 20.31
CA VAL A 119 20.98 7.12 20.30
C VAL A 119 21.07 6.08 21.43
N LEU A 120 22.28 5.63 21.79
CA LEU A 120 22.45 4.57 22.80
C LEU A 120 22.07 5.03 24.22
N ASP A 121 22.29 6.31 24.53
CA ASP A 121 21.96 6.90 25.83
C ASP A 121 20.50 7.39 25.86
N ALA A 122 20.00 7.90 24.74
CA ALA A 122 18.66 8.51 24.67
C ALA A 122 17.52 7.51 24.50
N LYS A 123 17.71 6.41 23.74
CA LYS A 123 16.62 5.44 23.49
C LYS A 123 16.06 4.79 24.76
N PRO A 124 16.85 4.46 25.80
CA PRO A 124 16.31 4.00 27.08
C PRO A 124 15.35 5.02 27.71
N LEU A 125 15.69 6.31 27.69
CA LEU A 125 14.86 7.39 28.24
C LEU A 125 13.55 7.55 27.46
N VAL A 126 13.64 7.53 26.12
CA VAL A 126 12.45 7.58 25.25
C VAL A 126 11.54 6.38 25.50
N LYS A 127 12.11 5.19 25.74
CA LYS A 127 11.34 3.98 26.04
C LYS A 127 10.64 4.06 27.40
N GLU A 128 11.37 4.50 28.44
CA GLU A 128 10.82 4.67 29.79
C GLU A 128 9.67 5.69 29.79
N ALA A 129 9.80 6.79 29.02
CA ALA A 129 8.75 7.79 28.83
C ALA A 129 7.49 7.18 28.16
N LEU A 130 7.66 6.43 27.06
CA LEU A 130 6.55 5.75 26.40
C LEU A 130 5.88 4.72 27.33
N GLN A 131 6.68 3.93 28.06
CA GLN A 131 6.16 2.96 29.02
C GLN A 131 5.28 3.65 30.07
N ALA A 132 5.75 4.76 30.64
CA ALA A 132 4.98 5.54 31.60
C ALA A 132 3.69 6.11 31.01
N GLU A 133 3.76 6.67 29.79
CA GLU A 133 2.62 7.28 29.09
C GLU A 133 1.50 6.26 28.81
N VAL A 134 1.86 5.05 28.39
CA VAL A 134 0.89 4.00 28.05
C VAL A 134 0.58 3.03 29.19
N GLY A 135 1.07 3.31 30.41
CA GLY A 135 0.78 2.51 31.60
C GLY A 135 1.47 1.14 31.65
N LEU A 136 2.58 0.96 30.93
CA LEU A 136 3.43 -0.24 31.01
C LEU A 136 4.42 -0.15 32.17
N PRO A 137 4.97 -1.28 32.66
CA PRO A 137 6.08 -1.27 33.62
C PRO A 137 7.26 -0.47 33.06
N VAL A 138 7.71 0.53 33.82
CA VAL A 138 8.85 1.38 33.47
C VAL A 138 10.13 0.63 33.83
N ASP A 139 10.74 0.00 32.83
CA ASP A 139 12.00 -0.73 32.97
C ASP A 139 12.76 -0.75 31.62
N ARG A 140 13.96 -0.18 31.63
CA ARG A 140 14.87 -0.17 30.47
C ARG A 140 15.32 -1.54 30.00
N ASN A 141 15.18 -2.60 30.78
CA ASN A 141 15.57 -3.94 30.38
C ASN A 141 14.41 -4.73 29.75
N ILE A 142 13.17 -4.25 29.88
CA ILE A 142 12.00 -4.89 29.26
C ILE A 142 11.85 -4.39 27.82
N PRO A 143 11.72 -5.27 26.80
CA PRO A 143 11.48 -4.84 25.43
C PRO A 143 10.06 -4.27 25.27
N VAL A 144 9.92 -3.21 24.47
CA VAL A 144 8.62 -2.69 24.03
C VAL A 144 8.37 -3.19 22.61
N ILE A 145 7.25 -3.87 22.41
CA ILE A 145 6.81 -4.36 21.10
C ILE A 145 5.57 -3.57 20.72
N GLY A 146 5.63 -2.88 19.58
CA GLY A 146 4.52 -2.10 19.03
C GLY A 146 4.11 -2.64 17.66
N PHE A 147 2.80 -2.65 17.41
CA PHE A 147 2.23 -2.92 16.10
C PHE A 147 1.45 -1.68 15.64
N ILE A 148 1.85 -1.11 14.51
CA ILE A 148 1.14 -0.02 13.85
C ILE A 148 0.76 -0.53 12.46
N GLY A 149 -0.51 -0.88 12.30
CA GLY A 149 -1.02 -1.46 11.07
C GLY A 149 -2.53 -1.63 11.12
N ARG A 150 -3.13 -2.01 9.99
CA ARG A 150 -4.54 -2.43 9.95
C ARG A 150 -4.65 -3.85 10.46
N LEU A 151 -5.71 -4.12 11.21
CA LEU A 151 -6.12 -5.47 11.56
C LEU A 151 -7.10 -5.93 10.47
N GLU A 152 -6.64 -6.85 9.63
CA GLU A 152 -7.43 -7.53 8.59
C GLU A 152 -7.20 -9.04 8.76
N GLU A 153 -8.22 -9.85 8.42
CA GLU A 153 -8.28 -11.31 8.63
C GLU A 153 -7.50 -12.11 7.57
#